data_AF-A4BZR8-F1
#
_entry.id   AF-A4BZR8-F1
#
_cell.length_a   1.000
_cell.length_b   1.000
_cell.length_c   1.000
_cell.angle_alpha   90.00
_cell.angle_beta   90.00
_cell.angle_gamma   90.00
#
_symmetry.space_group_name_H-M   'P 1'
#
loop_
_entity.id
_entity.type
_entity.pdbx_description
1 polymer ?
#
loop_
_entity_poly.entity_id
_entity_poly.type
_entity_poly.pdbx_seq_one_letter_code
_entity_poly.pdbx_strand_id
1 'polypeptide(L)'
;MHYGTENWGKNLAPYGVDSIGTEKAIHHDKRLIHDFLTGEISMNKIENFTKETVQENNYKEYKWVWCGRYSVPFGLAFANKLNLLQSKVSLTGDLLAYASSIDRQLIHVEDLSMGTTAIATQKHWVAYASIK
;
A
#
# COMPACT_ATOMS: atom_id res chain seq x y z
N MET A 1 2.41 -0.35 -2.65
CA MET A 1 3.43 -0.22 -1.58
C MET A 1 4.79 -0.58 -2.16
N HIS A 2 5.89 -0.04 -1.65
CA HIS A 2 7.25 -0.30 -2.17
C HIS A 2 8.11 -0.87 -1.04
N TYR A 3 8.83 -1.95 -1.29
CA TYR A 3 9.55 -2.68 -0.27
C TYR A 3 10.95 -3.08 -0.72
N GLY A 4 11.86 -3.11 0.25
CA GLY A 4 13.22 -3.57 0.04
C GLY A 4 14.28 -2.51 0.31
N THR A 5 15.53 -2.87 0.07
CA THR A 5 16.72 -2.07 0.41
C THR A 5 17.44 -1.53 -0.82
N GLU A 6 17.11 -2.01 -2.01
CA GLU A 6 17.81 -1.69 -3.26
C GLU A 6 16.93 -0.81 -4.15
N ASN A 7 17.53 0.19 -4.80
CA ASN A 7 16.90 1.05 -5.82
C ASN A 7 15.63 1.83 -5.38
N TRP A 8 15.44 2.06 -4.08
CA TRP A 8 14.37 2.92 -3.53
C TRP A 8 14.85 4.27 -2.98
N GLY A 9 16.17 4.50 -2.93
CA GLY A 9 16.79 5.68 -2.33
C GLY A 9 16.82 5.67 -0.78
N LYS A 10 16.17 4.71 -0.13
CA LYS A 10 16.25 4.43 1.31
C LYS A 10 15.86 2.98 1.61
N ASN A 11 16.10 2.55 2.85
CA ASN A 11 15.62 1.25 3.32
C ASN A 11 14.10 1.30 3.54
N LEU A 12 13.36 0.55 2.72
CA LEU A 12 11.90 0.37 2.78
C LEU A 12 11.52 -1.06 3.21
N ALA A 13 12.38 -1.75 3.95
CA ALA A 13 12.15 -3.10 4.46
C ALA A 13 11.96 -3.10 5.99
N PRO A 14 10.81 -2.62 6.51
CA PRO A 14 10.60 -2.45 7.96
C PRO A 14 10.68 -3.76 8.74
N TYR A 15 10.46 -4.90 8.09
CA TYR A 15 10.58 -6.24 8.67
C TYR A 15 11.75 -7.06 8.09
N GLY A 16 12.65 -6.43 7.33
CA GLY A 16 13.72 -7.14 6.61
C GLY A 16 13.31 -7.61 5.21
N VAL A 17 14.24 -8.32 4.56
CA VAL A 17 14.16 -8.76 3.15
C VAL A 17 14.18 -10.27 3.00
N ASP A 18 13.97 -11.03 4.07
CA ASP A 18 13.78 -12.47 3.98
C ASP A 18 12.29 -12.81 3.78
N SER A 19 11.97 -14.09 3.59
CA SER A 19 10.59 -14.53 3.40
C SER A 19 9.70 -14.21 4.61
N ILE A 20 10.26 -14.26 5.82
CA ILE A 20 9.55 -13.94 7.07
C ILE A 20 9.22 -12.45 7.11
N GLY A 21 10.15 -11.59 6.73
CA GLY A 21 9.97 -10.14 6.63
C GLY A 21 8.92 -9.76 5.58
N THR A 22 8.97 -10.41 4.42
CA THR A 22 7.96 -10.26 3.36
C THR A 22 6.57 -10.64 3.88
N GLU A 23 6.41 -11.80 4.53
CA GLU A 23 5.13 -12.24 5.06
C GLU A 23 4.58 -11.25 6.12
N LYS A 24 5.44 -10.76 7.02
CA LYS A 24 5.07 -9.73 8.00
C LYS A 24 4.62 -8.42 7.34
N ALA A 25 5.30 -7.99 6.28
CA ALA A 25 4.91 -6.79 5.54
C ALA A 25 3.54 -6.96 4.87
N ILE A 26 3.32 -8.10 4.21
CA ILE A 26 2.03 -8.45 3.60
C ILE A 26 0.91 -8.51 4.65
N HIS A 27 1.18 -9.11 5.81
CA HIS A 27 0.21 -9.19 6.89
C HIS A 27 -0.15 -7.79 7.43
N HIS A 28 0.85 -6.93 7.59
CA HIS A 28 0.64 -5.55 8.02
C HIS A 28 -0.21 -4.77 7.00
N ASP A 29 0.07 -4.91 5.70
CA ASP A 29 -0.74 -4.29 4.65
C ASP A 29 -2.19 -4.75 4.70
N LYS A 30 -2.41 -6.06 4.81
CA LYS A 30 -3.76 -6.64 4.90
C LYS A 30 -4.50 -6.16 6.14
N ARG A 31 -3.81 -5.98 7.27
CA ARG A 31 -4.38 -5.36 8.47
C ARG A 31 -4.83 -3.93 8.20
N LEU A 32 -3.96 -3.08 7.63
CA LEU A 32 -4.32 -1.68 7.31
C LEU A 32 -5.52 -1.60 6.36
N ILE A 33 -5.56 -2.46 5.35
CA ILE A 33 -6.69 -2.57 4.41
C ILE A 33 -7.95 -2.95 5.16
N HIS A 34 -7.90 -4.04 5.93
CA HIS A 34 -9.05 -4.55 6.68
C HIS A 34 -9.60 -3.49 7.65
N ASP A 35 -8.73 -2.91 8.47
CA ASP A 35 -9.13 -2.01 9.56
C ASP A 35 -9.68 -0.67 9.04
N PHE A 36 -9.12 -0.15 7.95
CA PHE A 36 -9.39 1.24 7.53
C PHE A 36 -10.00 1.40 6.14
N LEU A 37 -9.78 0.46 5.24
CA LEU A 37 -10.18 0.59 3.83
C LEU A 37 -11.31 -0.37 3.43
N THR A 38 -11.76 -1.26 4.33
CA THR A 38 -12.89 -2.16 4.12
C THR A 38 -14.03 -1.96 5.12
N GLY A 39 -15.19 -2.51 4.81
CA GLY A 39 -16.44 -2.26 5.53
C GLY A 39 -16.90 -0.81 5.37
N GLU A 40 -17.80 -0.36 6.24
CA GLU A 40 -18.30 1.01 6.18
C GLU A 40 -17.15 2.02 6.37
N ILE A 41 -17.04 2.96 5.43
CA ILE A 41 -16.01 4.01 5.42
C ILE A 41 -16.46 5.18 6.28
N SER A 42 -15.57 5.61 7.17
CA SER A 42 -15.79 6.75 8.06
C SER A 42 -14.57 7.66 8.09
N MET A 43 -14.76 8.92 8.51
CA MET A 43 -13.65 9.86 8.68
C MET A 43 -12.64 9.37 9.73
N ASN A 44 -13.09 8.64 10.75
CA ASN A 44 -12.21 8.06 11.77
C ASN A 44 -11.26 7.02 11.16
N LYS A 45 -11.78 6.12 10.30
CA LYS A 45 -10.94 5.15 9.57
C LYS A 45 -9.92 5.84 8.67
N ILE A 46 -10.33 6.87 7.94
CA ILE A 46 -9.46 7.64 7.03
C ILE A 46 -8.35 8.36 7.82
N GLU A 47 -8.69 8.96 8.96
CA GLU A 47 -7.73 9.63 9.82
C GLU A 47 -6.71 8.64 10.40
N ASN A 48 -7.18 7.49 10.89
CA ASN A 48 -6.29 6.47 11.45
C ASN A 48 -5.38 5.84 10.38
N PHE A 49 -5.89 5.59 9.16
CA PHE A 49 -5.03 5.17 8.04
C PHE A 49 -3.92 6.18 7.77
N THR A 50 -4.24 7.47 7.81
CA THR A 50 -3.25 8.54 7.62
C THR A 50 -2.21 8.53 8.75
N LYS A 51 -2.65 8.40 10.01
CA LYS A 51 -1.76 8.31 11.19
C LYS A 51 -0.84 7.09 11.20
N GLU A 52 -1.26 6.00 10.58
CA GLU A 52 -0.47 4.76 10.45
C GLU A 52 0.55 4.84 9.31
N THR A 53 0.29 5.64 8.28
CA THR A 53 1.13 5.70 7.08
C THR A 53 2.05 6.92 7.03
N VAL A 54 1.70 8.00 7.71
CA VAL A 54 2.44 9.28 7.72
C VAL A 54 3.08 9.52 9.08
N GLN A 55 4.34 9.96 9.11
CA GLN A 55 5.01 10.33 10.37
C GLN A 55 4.40 11.61 10.96
N GLU A 56 4.03 11.56 12.23
CA GLU A 56 3.37 12.66 12.95
C GLU A 56 4.22 13.93 12.98
N ASN A 57 5.52 13.79 13.23
CA ASN A 57 6.44 14.92 13.36
C ASN A 57 7.09 15.34 12.03
N ASN A 58 6.85 14.60 10.95
CA ASN A 58 7.37 14.93 9.63
C ASN A 58 6.48 14.33 8.55
N TYR A 59 5.52 15.12 8.07
CA TYR A 59 4.57 14.63 7.08
C TYR A 59 5.26 14.07 5.83
N LYS A 60 6.47 14.50 5.45
CA LYS A 60 7.17 14.00 4.25
C LYS A 60 7.68 12.56 4.39
N GLU A 61 7.75 12.03 5.61
CA GLU A 61 8.28 10.70 5.89
C GLU A 61 7.19 9.64 6.06
N TYR A 62 7.57 8.40 5.73
CA TYR A 62 6.73 7.23 5.94
C TYR A 62 6.76 6.79 7.40
N LYS A 63 5.58 6.55 7.98
CA LYS A 63 5.44 5.70 9.18
C LYS A 63 5.29 4.25 8.76
N TRP A 64 4.43 4.02 7.76
CA TRP A 64 4.34 2.76 7.01
C TRP A 64 4.50 3.01 5.51
N VAL A 65 5.09 2.08 4.78
CA VAL A 65 5.52 2.29 3.39
C VAL A 65 4.38 2.16 2.38
N TRP A 66 3.52 3.18 2.34
CA TRP A 66 2.36 3.22 1.47
C TRP A 66 2.39 4.40 0.49
N CYS A 67 2.70 4.14 -0.79
CA CYS A 67 2.86 5.20 -1.81
C CYS A 67 1.60 6.10 -1.97
N GLY A 68 0.41 5.56 -1.77
CA GLY A 68 -0.86 6.29 -1.80
C GLY A 68 -1.26 7.00 -0.50
N ARG A 69 -0.34 7.22 0.46
CA ARG A 69 -0.66 7.72 1.82
C ARG A 69 -1.40 9.05 1.89
N TYR A 70 -1.43 9.83 0.80
CA TYR A 70 -2.28 11.02 0.71
C TYR A 70 -3.42 10.87 -0.30
N SER A 71 -3.16 10.25 -1.45
CA SER A 71 -4.17 10.11 -2.50
C SER A 71 -5.33 9.22 -2.07
N VAL A 72 -5.05 8.13 -1.34
CA VAL A 72 -6.06 7.21 -0.81
C VAL A 72 -6.97 7.89 0.22
N PRO A 73 -6.46 8.47 1.33
CA PRO A 73 -7.34 9.11 2.30
C PRO A 73 -8.08 10.32 1.73
N PHE A 74 -7.45 11.10 0.84
CA PHE A 74 -8.13 12.21 0.15
C PHE A 74 -9.29 11.71 -0.72
N GLY A 75 -9.03 10.71 -1.57
CA GLY A 75 -10.05 10.15 -2.46
C GLY A 75 -11.22 9.54 -1.70
N LEU A 76 -10.95 8.79 -0.63
CA LEU A 76 -11.98 8.21 0.23
C LEU A 76 -12.78 9.26 0.97
N ALA A 77 -12.13 10.29 1.55
CA ALA A 77 -12.83 11.36 2.24
C ALA A 77 -13.75 12.13 1.29
N PHE A 78 -13.26 12.44 0.09
CA PHE A 78 -14.04 13.12 -0.92
C PHE A 78 -15.25 12.28 -1.37
N ALA A 79 -15.00 11.04 -1.79
CA ALA A 79 -16.05 10.16 -2.32
C ALA A 79 -17.11 9.84 -1.25
N ASN A 80 -16.69 9.55 -0.02
CA ASN A 80 -17.62 9.25 1.06
C ASN A 80 -18.46 10.47 1.44
N LYS A 81 -17.85 11.66 1.50
CA LYS A 81 -18.58 12.91 1.77
C LYS A 81 -19.61 13.19 0.68
N LEU A 82 -19.26 12.97 -0.59
CA LEU A 82 -20.19 13.13 -1.69
C LEU A 82 -21.36 12.14 -1.59
N ASN A 83 -21.08 10.86 -1.30
CA ASN A 83 -22.09 9.83 -1.17
C ASN A 83 -23.06 10.09 -0.01
N LEU A 84 -22.55 10.60 1.12
CA LEU A 84 -23.38 11.03 2.25
C LEU A 84 -24.30 12.20 1.88
N LEU A 85 -23.83 13.15 1.07
CA LEU A 85 -24.66 14.28 0.62
C LEU A 85 -25.75 13.87 -0.37
N GLN A 86 -25.46 12.91 -1.26
CA GLN A 86 -26.40 12.49 -2.31
C GLN A 86 -27.36 11.39 -1.86
N SER A 87 -26.85 10.39 -1.14
CA SER A 87 -27.56 9.15 -0.83
C SER A 87 -27.81 8.95 0.66
N LYS A 88 -27.20 9.77 1.53
CA LYS A 88 -27.28 9.66 3.00
C LYS A 88 -26.77 8.32 3.56
N VAL A 89 -25.91 7.64 2.80
CA VAL A 89 -25.31 6.36 3.15
C VAL A 89 -23.79 6.47 2.99
N SER A 90 -23.03 5.88 3.91
CA SER A 90 -21.57 5.79 3.80
C SER A 90 -21.17 4.82 2.69
N LEU A 91 -20.03 5.04 2.04
CA LEU A 91 -19.43 4.03 1.16
C LEU A 91 -19.01 2.81 1.98
N THR A 92 -19.05 1.64 1.34
CA THR A 92 -18.53 0.39 1.91
C THR A 92 -17.41 -0.10 1.01
N GLY A 93 -16.24 -0.38 1.59
CA GLY A 93 -15.10 -0.91 0.86
C GLY A 93 -15.01 -2.43 0.97
N ASP A 94 -14.65 -3.11 -0.12
CA ASP A 94 -14.32 -4.54 -0.11
C ASP A 94 -12.95 -4.79 -0.76
N LEU A 95 -12.09 -5.60 -0.13
CA LEU A 95 -10.85 -6.05 -0.73
C LEU A 95 -11.14 -7.05 -1.86
N LEU A 96 -10.87 -6.66 -3.09
CA LEU A 96 -11.01 -7.52 -4.27
C LEU A 96 -9.80 -8.43 -4.46
N ALA A 97 -8.61 -7.86 -4.36
CA ALA A 97 -7.37 -8.57 -4.60
C ALA A 97 -6.20 -7.88 -3.90
N TYR A 98 -5.24 -8.69 -3.46
CA TYR A 98 -3.92 -8.27 -3.04
C TYR A 98 -2.90 -9.12 -3.78
N ALA A 99 -1.89 -8.49 -4.36
CA ALA A 99 -0.81 -9.16 -5.07
C ALA A 99 0.51 -8.42 -4.84
N SER A 100 1.62 -9.09 -5.15
CA SER A 100 2.95 -8.51 -5.12
C SER A 100 3.73 -8.83 -6.40
N SER A 101 4.75 -8.03 -6.71
CA SER A 101 5.61 -8.27 -7.87
C SER A 101 6.44 -9.56 -7.74
N ILE A 102 6.60 -10.07 -6.52
CA ILE A 102 7.36 -11.30 -6.21
C ILE A 102 6.45 -12.54 -6.06
N ASP A 103 5.14 -12.41 -6.29
CA ASP A 103 4.21 -13.55 -6.30
C ASP A 103 4.45 -14.49 -7.50
N ARG A 104 5.26 -14.05 -8.47
CA ARG A 104 5.59 -14.78 -9.70
C ARG A 104 7.09 -14.79 -9.91
N GLN A 105 7.58 -15.81 -10.60
CA GLN A 105 8.98 -15.85 -11.01
C GLN A 105 9.30 -14.68 -11.94
N LEU A 106 10.48 -14.09 -11.74
CA LEU A 106 11.01 -13.04 -12.58
C LEU A 106 11.26 -13.59 -13.99
N ILE A 107 10.78 -12.87 -15.00
CA ILE A 107 11.10 -13.15 -16.40
C ILE A 107 12.42 -12.45 -16.71
N HIS A 108 13.44 -13.25 -17.00
CA HIS A 108 14.75 -12.78 -17.41
C HIS A 108 14.72 -12.29 -18.86
N VAL A 109 15.19 -11.07 -19.09
CA VAL A 109 15.21 -10.36 -20.38
C VAL A 109 16.51 -9.58 -20.60
N GLU A 110 17.55 -9.95 -19.86
CA GLU A 110 18.87 -9.31 -19.90
C GLU A 110 19.52 -9.42 -21.28
N ASP A 111 19.19 -10.47 -22.04
CA ASP A 111 19.62 -10.72 -23.42
C ASP A 111 19.10 -9.66 -24.40
N LEU A 112 17.96 -9.01 -24.10
CA LEU A 112 17.37 -7.98 -24.95
C LEU A 112 18.07 -6.62 -24.84
N SER A 113 19.00 -6.43 -23.90
CA SER A 113 19.75 -5.17 -23.68
C SER A 113 18.86 -3.92 -23.46
N MET A 114 17.60 -4.11 -23.05
CA MET A 114 16.62 -3.03 -22.85
C MET A 114 16.67 -2.37 -21.45
N GLY A 115 17.54 -2.86 -20.57
CA GLY A 115 17.60 -2.47 -19.15
C GLY A 115 16.46 -3.09 -18.33
N THR A 116 16.67 -3.22 -17.01
CA THR A 116 15.66 -3.79 -16.09
C THR A 116 14.73 -2.69 -15.58
N THR A 117 13.46 -2.73 -15.97
CA THR A 117 12.45 -1.73 -15.58
C THR A 117 11.51 -2.20 -14.47
N ALA A 118 11.48 -3.50 -14.19
CA ALA A 118 10.60 -4.11 -13.18
C ALA A 118 11.37 -5.17 -12.37
N ILE A 119 12.24 -4.70 -11.47
CA ILE A 119 12.95 -5.58 -10.54
C ILE A 119 11.91 -6.19 -9.59
N ALA A 120 11.90 -7.52 -9.46
CA ALA A 120 11.02 -8.25 -8.55
C ALA A 120 11.85 -9.25 -7.74
N THR A 121 12.52 -8.75 -6.72
CA THR A 121 13.33 -9.56 -5.80
C THR A 121 12.91 -9.27 -4.37
N GLN A 122 13.33 -10.12 -3.44
CA GLN A 122 13.09 -9.88 -2.02
C GLN A 122 13.66 -8.54 -1.50
N LYS A 123 14.66 -7.98 -2.19
CA LYS A 123 15.27 -6.69 -1.87
C LYS A 123 14.70 -5.51 -2.66
N HIS A 124 13.80 -5.76 -3.61
CA HIS A 124 13.10 -4.75 -4.38
C HIS A 124 11.79 -5.34 -4.92
N TRP A 125 10.69 -5.03 -4.27
CA TRP A 125 9.36 -5.48 -4.70
C TRP A 125 8.29 -4.46 -4.36
N VAL A 126 7.13 -4.62 -4.97
CA VAL A 126 5.98 -3.76 -4.74
C VAL A 126 4.73 -4.60 -4.46
N ALA A 127 3.86 -4.08 -3.61
CA ALA A 127 2.54 -4.65 -3.38
C ALA A 127 1.44 -3.81 -4.01
N TYR A 128 0.36 -4.49 -4.41
CA TYR A 128 -0.81 -3.94 -5.07
C TYR A 128 -2.06 -4.38 -4.30
N ALA A 129 -2.95 -3.42 -4.02
CA ALA A 129 -4.24 -3.68 -3.40
C ALA A 129 -5.35 -3.09 -4.30
N SER A 130 -6.40 -3.87 -4.52
CA SER A 130 -7.59 -3.46 -5.25
C SER A 130 -8.80 -3.48 -4.31
N ILE A 131 -9.50 -2.37 -4.23
CA ILE A 131 -10.66 -2.16 -3.35
C ILE A 131 -11.80 -1.63 -4.23
N LYS A 132 -13.01 -2.15 -4.04
CA LYS A 132 -14.24 -1.61 -4.63
C LYS A 132 -15.08 -0.90 -3.59
#